data_AF-A0A8R1EY34-F1
#
_entry.id   AF-A0A8R1EY34-F1
#
_cell.length_a   1.000
_cell.length_b   1.000
_cell.length_c   1.000
_cell.angle_alpha   90.00
_cell.angle_beta   90.00
_cell.angle_gamma   90.00
#
_symmetry.space_group_name_H-M   'P 1'
#
loop_
_entity.id
_entity.type
_entity.pdbx_description
1 polymer ?
#
loop_
_entity_poly.entity_id
_entity_poly.type
_entity_poly.pdbx_seq_one_letter_code
_entity_poly.pdbx_strand_id
1 'polypeptide(L)' 'MPAIPTDIGTIDMDLRKTLAPYFSGFNKTTEQADAEGSMKFMHPQGVIVQKNTTSTFGKEGILAVERG' A
#
# COMPACT_ATOMS: atom_id res chain seq x y z
N MET A 1 -13.63 12.79 16.42
CA MET A 1 -12.70 12.00 15.58
C MET A 1 -11.90 11.11 16.52
N PRO A 2 -11.85 9.78 16.32
CA PRO A 2 -11.00 8.93 17.16
C PRO A 2 -9.52 9.29 16.91
N ALA A 3 -8.75 9.44 17.98
CA ALA A 3 -7.33 9.71 17.91
C ALA A 3 -6.62 8.52 17.28
N ILE A 4 -5.86 8.75 16.21
CA ILE A 4 -4.95 7.74 15.66
C ILE A 4 -3.85 7.55 16.71
N PRO A 5 -3.62 6.35 17.26
CA PRO A 5 -2.55 6.11 18.20
C PRO A 5 -1.21 6.48 17.56
N THR A 6 -0.54 7.50 18.11
CA THR A 6 0.79 7.95 17.66
C THR A 6 1.91 7.10 18.24
N ASP A 7 1.60 6.22 19.18
CA ASP A 7 2.55 5.26 19.73
C ASP A 7 2.46 3.95 18.95
N ILE A 8 3.10 3.92 17.78
CA ILE A 8 3.56 2.66 17.18
C ILE A 8 4.74 2.22 18.05
N GLY A 9 4.41 1.79 19.28
CA GLY A 9 5.37 1.31 20.26
C GLY A 9 6.27 0.30 19.57
N THR A 10 7.59 0.54 19.62
CA THR A 10 8.67 -0.35 19.17
C THR A 10 8.19 -1.46 18.24
N ILE A 11 8.13 -1.20 16.93
CA ILE A 11 7.76 -2.25 15.94
C ILE A 11 8.58 -3.49 16.29
N ASP A 12 7.88 -4.54 16.70
CA ASP A 12 8.45 -5.83 17.06
C ASP A 12 9.46 -6.23 15.98
N MET A 13 10.69 -6.56 16.37
CA MET A 13 11.76 -6.86 15.42
C MET A 13 11.38 -8.02 14.49
N ASP A 14 10.55 -8.95 14.95
CA ASP A 14 10.08 -10.07 14.16
C ASP A 14 8.95 -9.67 13.21
N LEU A 15 8.11 -8.71 13.60
CA LEU A 15 7.18 -8.06 12.67
C LEU A 15 7.93 -7.34 11.54
N ARG A 16 9.02 -6.62 11.85
CA ARG A 16 9.85 -5.98 10.81
C ARG A 16 10.46 -6.99 9.85
N LYS A 17 11.06 -8.07 10.36
CA LYS A 17 11.64 -9.14 9.53
C LYS A 17 10.58 -9.79 8.63
N THR A 18 9.38 -10.02 9.17
CA THR A 18 8.27 -10.62 8.44
C THR A 18 7.78 -9.72 7.31
N LEU A 19 7.70 -8.41 7.54
CA LEU A 19 7.19 -7.45 6.55
C LEU A 19 8.24 -6.99 5.53
N ALA A 20 9.53 -7.02 5.87
CA ALA A 20 10.63 -6.58 5.00
C ALA A 20 10.59 -7.13 3.56
N PRO A 21 10.37 -8.43 3.30
CA PRO A 21 10.29 -8.94 1.93
C PRO A 21 9.09 -8.40 1.15
N TYR A 22 7.95 -8.17 1.80
CA TYR A 22 6.77 -7.59 1.16
C TYR A 22 7.01 -6.14 0.72
N PHE A 23 7.63 -5.34 1.58
CA PHE A 23 8.02 -3.96 1.23
C PHE A 23 9.07 -3.92 0.12
N SER A 24 10.07 -4.81 0.16
CA SER A 24 11.07 -4.87 -0.91
C SER A 24 10.46 -5.25 -2.26
N GLY A 25 9.53 -6.21 -2.26
CA GLY A 25 8.79 -6.61 -3.45
C GLY A 25 7.95 -5.47 -4.03
N PHE A 26 7.19 -4.79 -3.18
CA PHE A 26 6.39 -3.64 -3.58
C PHE A 26 7.25 -2.48 -4.11
N ASN A 27 8.37 -2.16 -3.45
CA ASN A 27 9.24 -1.08 -3.90
C ASN A 27 9.82 -1.36 -5.29
N LYS A 28 10.22 -2.60 -5.58
CA LYS A 28 10.70 -2.99 -6.91
C LYS A 28 9.64 -2.80 -8.00
N THR A 29 8.38 -3.15 -7.73
CA THR A 29 7.31 -2.94 -8.72
C THR A 29 7.06 -1.46 -8.95
N THR A 30 7.16 -0.63 -7.90
CA THR A 30 7.03 0.83 -8.06
C THR A 30 8.20 1.45 -8.84
N GLU A 31 9.44 1.02 -8.63
CA GLU A 31 10.62 1.48 -9.38
C GLU A 31 10.55 1.14 -10.88
N GLN A 32 9.87 0.04 -11.21
CA GLN A 32 9.69 -0.43 -12.59
C GLN A 32 8.41 0.09 -13.25
N ALA A 33 7.64 0.94 -12.56
CA ALA A 33 6.30 1.35 -13.00
C ALA A 33 5.37 0.15 -13.34
N ASP A 34 5.54 -0.98 -12.63
CA ASP A 34 4.71 -2.17 -12.77
C ASP A 34 3.49 -2.07 -11.85
N ALA A 35 2.42 -1.50 -12.37
CA ALA A 35 1.19 -1.33 -11.62
C ALA A 35 0.50 -2.67 -11.33
N GLU A 36 0.42 -3.59 -12.29
CA GLU A 36 -0.19 -4.91 -12.06
C GLU A 36 0.57 -5.71 -10.99
N GLY A 37 1.90 -5.63 -10.99
CA GLY A 37 2.75 -6.20 -9.95
C GLY A 37 2.51 -5.55 -8.59
N SER A 38 2.41 -4.22 -8.54
CA SER A 38 2.13 -3.47 -7.30
C SER A 38 0.78 -3.85 -6.69
N MET A 39 -0.22 -4.14 -7.52
CA MET A 39 -1.57 -4.54 -7.11
C MET A 39 -1.61 -5.89 -6.39
N LYS A 40 -0.60 -6.76 -6.56
CA LYS A 40 -0.52 -8.06 -5.87
C LYS A 40 -0.21 -7.91 -4.37
N PHE A 41 0.38 -6.79 -3.97
CA PHE A 41 0.71 -6.48 -2.58
C PHE A 41 -0.44 -5.78 -1.85
N MET A 42 -1.50 -5.38 -2.56
CA MET A 42 -2.62 -4.67 -1.97
C MET A 42 -3.68 -5.64 -1.47
N HIS A 43 -4.25 -5.33 -0.30
CA HIS A 43 -5.44 -6.02 0.15
C HIS A 43 -6.59 -5.76 -0.83
N PRO A 44 -7.46 -6.74 -1.14
CA PRO A 44 -8.58 -6.53 -2.08
C PRO A 44 -9.51 -5.37 -1.72
N GLN A 45 -9.63 -5.09 -0.42
CA GLN A 45 -10.39 -3.97 0.14
C GLN A 45 -9.50 -2.77 0.55
N GLY A 46 -8.25 -2.76 0.09
CA GLY A 46 -7.31 -1.68 0.35
C GLY A 46 -7.80 -0.36 -0.25
N VAL A 47 -7.46 0.73 0.41
CA VAL A 47 -7.72 2.09 -0.07
C VAL A 47 -6.38 2.77 -0.26
N ILE A 48 -6.12 3.27 -1.47
CA ILE A 48 -4.95 4.10 -1.73
C ILE A 48 -5.38 5.55 -1.54
N VAL A 49 -4.70 6.27 -0.66
CA VAL A 49 -4.90 7.71 -0.47
C VAL A 49 -3.65 8.43 -0.98
N GLN A 50 -3.79 9.10 -2.11
CA GLN A 50 -2.73 9.95 -2.62
C GLN A 50 -2.89 11.35 -2.03
N LYS A 51 -1.86 11.83 -1.34
CA LYS A 51 -1.92 13.10 -0.61
C LYS A 51 -2.23 14.24 -1.57
N ASN A 52 -3.26 15.03 -1.24
CA ASN A 52 -3.75 16.19 -2.00
C ASN A 52 -4.34 15.86 -3.39
N THR A 53 -4.67 14.60 -3.66
CA THR A 53 -5.25 14.19 -4.96
C THR A 53 -6.61 13.56 -4.74
N THR A 54 -6.69 12.23 -4.75
CA THR A 54 -7.93 11.47 -4.75
C THR A 54 -7.72 10.18 -3.96
N SER A 55 -8.76 9.70 -3.30
CA SER A 55 -8.77 8.38 -2.64
C SER A 55 -9.37 7.35 -3.59
N THR A 56 -8.65 6.27 -3.85
CA THR A 56 -9.08 5.19 -4.75
C THR A 56 -9.37 3.93 -3.94
N PHE A 57 -10.59 3.42 -4.06
CA PHE A 57 -11.12 2.34 -3.22
C PHE A 57 -11.14 1.00 -3.94
N GLY A 58 -10.55 -0.01 -3.30
CA GLY A 58 -10.59 -1.39 -3.78
C GLY A 58 -9.78 -1.61 -5.05
N LYS A 59 -9.53 -2.90 -5.33
CA LYS A 59 -8.70 -3.31 -6.47
C LYS A 59 -9.22 -2.77 -7.82
N GLU A 60 -10.55 -2.77 -7.98
CA GLU A 60 -11.23 -2.30 -9.19
C GLU A 60 -11.12 -0.79 -9.38
N GLY A 61 -11.18 0.00 -8.30
CA GLY A 61 -11.03 1.44 -8.38
C GLY A 61 -9.63 1.84 -8.86
N ILE A 62 -8.61 1.09 -8.47
CA ILE A 62 -7.21 1.38 -8.82
C ILE A 62 -6.94 1.04 -10.30
N LEU A 63 -7.45 -0.08 -10.79
CA LEU A 63 -7.34 -0.48 -12.21
C LEU A 63 -8.10 0.47 -13.16
N ALA A 64 -9.18 1.12 -12.68
CA ALA A 64 -9.96 2.06 -13.47
C ALA A 64 -9.23 3.39 -13.73
N VAL A 65 -8.31 3.80 -12.85
CA VAL A 65 -7.54 5.05 -13.00
C VAL A 65 -6.47 4.93 -14.10
N GLU A 66 -5.92 3.73 -14.35
CA GLU A 66 -4.88 3.53 -15.38
C GLU A 66 -5.40 3.46 -16.82
N ARG A 67 -6.73 3.38 -17.01
CA ARG A 67 -7.38 3.27 -18.34
C ARG A 67 -8.03 4.58 -18.81
N GLY A 68 -7.84 5.68 -18.09
CA GLY A 68 -8.42 7.00 -18.38
C GLY A 68 -7.41 7.97 -18.97
#